data_AF-A0A1C4CRC0-F1
#
_entry.id   AF-A0A1C4CRC0-F1
#
_cell.length_a   1.000
_cell.length_b   1.000
_cell.length_c   1.000
_cell.angle_alpha   90.00
_cell.angle_beta   90.00
_cell.angle_gamma   90.00
#
_symmetry.space_group_name_H-M   'P 1'
#
loop_
_entity.id
_entity.type
_entity.pdbx_description
1 polymer ?
#
loop_
_entity_poly.entity_id
_entity_poly.type
_entity_poly.pdbx_seq_one_letter_code
_entity_poly.pdbx_strand_id
1 'polypeptide(L)'
;MFTSKLLTMGAEGLMKMIRLNAMLIAVLMLLLAGCGTSEKSSGDANAENKDNEKVSMENTDGDESAEDAGEDESEGEVFEASTEKEEDQDAQPSENILDEKKVFKYDDNSVIITLDKAEFTTEFESSNADPEDSMSNRKIISDSEIFLHMTGTISNDTTDSVSFDGPLSPINFYLTYDGKHEFDMYGAAEMDEGNTFKTLSNVDALTESKVHFYAQVPKPVSQTDKPLVLQVKMDEETFEVPLR
;
A
#
# COMPACT_ATOMS: atom_id res chain seq x y z
N MET A 1 -9.25 34.92 -20.31
CA MET A 1 -8.86 35.06 -21.73
C MET A 1 -8.15 33.78 -22.16
N PHE A 2 -8.87 32.67 -22.24
CA PHE A 2 -8.32 31.36 -22.64
C PHE A 2 -9.40 30.61 -23.41
N THR A 3 -9.51 30.93 -24.68
CA THR A 3 -10.14 30.06 -25.67
C THR A 3 -9.23 30.04 -26.89
N SER A 4 -9.12 28.89 -27.54
CA SER A 4 -8.44 28.65 -28.82
C SER A 4 -6.96 28.23 -28.78
N LYS A 5 -6.69 27.01 -28.31
CA LYS A 5 -5.54 26.22 -28.81
C LYS A 5 -5.88 24.80 -29.30
N LEU A 6 -7.15 24.41 -29.31
CA LEU A 6 -7.56 23.05 -29.71
C LEU A 6 -7.99 22.87 -31.17
N LEU A 7 -7.74 23.84 -32.06
CA LEU A 7 -8.20 23.76 -33.45
C LEU A 7 -7.07 24.00 -34.46
N THR A 8 -6.10 23.10 -34.50
CA THR A 8 -5.26 22.89 -35.70
C THR A 8 -4.68 21.47 -35.72
N MET A 9 -5.52 20.44 -35.54
CA MET A 9 -5.18 19.13 -36.13
C MET A 9 -5.59 19.16 -37.60
N GLY A 10 -4.60 19.34 -38.47
CA GLY A 10 -4.80 19.27 -39.92
C GLY A 10 -5.34 17.91 -40.36
N ALA A 11 -5.95 17.87 -41.55
CA ALA A 11 -6.57 16.68 -42.13
C ALA A 11 -5.63 15.44 -42.14
N GLU A 12 -4.31 15.66 -42.20
CA GLU A 12 -3.31 14.59 -42.14
C GLU A 12 -3.20 13.94 -40.75
N GLY A 13 -3.36 14.71 -39.67
CA GLY A 13 -3.34 14.20 -38.30
C GLY A 13 -4.57 13.36 -38.00
N LEU A 14 -5.74 13.83 -38.46
CA LEU A 14 -7.00 13.08 -38.34
C LEU A 14 -6.93 11.76 -39.11
N MET A 15 -6.35 11.75 -40.32
CA MET A 15 -6.23 10.55 -41.15
C MET A 15 -5.23 9.53 -40.56
N LYS A 16 -4.17 9.98 -39.88
CA LYS A 16 -3.25 9.08 -39.14
C LYS A 16 -3.91 8.44 -37.92
N MET A 17 -4.68 9.20 -37.14
CA MET A 17 -5.43 8.64 -36.00
C MET A 17 -6.48 7.62 -36.43
N ILE A 18 -7.23 7.89 -37.51
CA ILE A 18 -8.23 6.94 -38.03
C ILE A 18 -7.57 5.63 -38.48
N ARG A 19 -6.38 5.69 -39.11
CA ARG A 19 -5.65 4.48 -39.55
C ARG A 19 -5.11 3.67 -38.38
N LEU A 20 -4.60 4.31 -37.33
CA LEU A 20 -4.08 3.63 -36.15
C LEU A 20 -5.20 2.90 -35.39
N ASN A 21 -6.35 3.55 -35.24
CA ASN A 21 -7.50 2.97 -34.53
C ASN A 21 -8.14 1.80 -35.32
N ALA A 22 -8.21 1.90 -36.65
CA ALA A 22 -8.68 0.81 -37.50
C ALA A 22 -7.76 -0.43 -37.45
N MET A 23 -6.45 -0.23 -37.32
CA MET A 23 -5.48 -1.33 -37.21
C MET A 23 -5.61 -2.06 -35.86
N LEU A 24 -5.85 -1.31 -34.76
CA LEU A 24 -6.03 -1.89 -33.43
C LEU A 24 -7.29 -2.77 -33.35
N ILE A 25 -8.40 -2.32 -33.96
CA ILE A 25 -9.66 -3.08 -34.03
C ILE A 25 -9.49 -4.37 -34.84
N ALA A 26 -8.73 -4.33 -35.94
CA ALA A 26 -8.47 -5.52 -36.76
C ALA A 26 -7.63 -6.58 -36.00
N VAL A 27 -6.67 -6.15 -35.19
CA VAL A 27 -5.88 -7.06 -34.34
C VAL A 27 -6.73 -7.69 -33.23
N LEU A 28 -7.65 -6.92 -32.63
CA LEU A 28 -8.55 -7.41 -31.59
C LEU A 28 -9.53 -8.48 -32.12
N MET A 29 -10.01 -8.36 -33.36
CA MET A 29 -10.90 -9.37 -33.96
C MET A 29 -10.21 -10.70 -34.28
N LEU A 30 -8.90 -10.71 -34.51
CA LEU A 30 -8.15 -11.94 -34.78
C LEU A 30 -7.95 -12.80 -33.52
N LEU A 31 -8.05 -12.22 -32.32
CA LEU A 31 -7.91 -12.94 -31.05
C LEU A 31 -9.19 -13.68 -30.60
N LEU A 32 -10.36 -13.37 -31.19
CA LEU A 32 -11.64 -13.96 -30.80
C LEU A 32 -12.02 -15.23 -31.58
N ALA A 33 -11.16 -15.70 -32.50
CA ALA A 33 -11.39 -16.93 -33.28
C ALA A 33 -10.74 -18.19 -32.68
N GLY A 34 -10.22 -18.12 -31.44
CA GLY A 34 -9.44 -19.18 -30.81
C GLY A 34 -10.03 -19.74 -29.52
N CYS A 35 -11.31 -20.15 -29.50
CA CYS A 35 -11.82 -21.03 -28.44
C CYS A 35 -13.05 -21.83 -28.91
N GLY A 36 -12.79 -22.96 -29.57
CA GLY A 36 -13.61 -24.17 -29.47
C GLY A 36 -12.64 -25.26 -29.00
N THR A 37 -12.93 -26.14 -28.06
CA THR A 37 -14.15 -26.96 -27.87
C THR A 37 -14.03 -27.68 -26.52
N SER A 38 -15.11 -27.77 -25.74
CA SER A 38 -15.35 -28.95 -24.90
C SER A 38 -16.83 -29.06 -24.50
N GLU A 39 -17.29 -30.31 -24.53
CA GLU A 39 -18.67 -30.77 -24.48
C GLU A 39 -19.29 -30.80 -23.07
N LYS A 40 -20.55 -30.34 -22.99
CA LYS A 40 -21.76 -31.06 -22.54
C LYS A 40 -21.63 -32.08 -21.37
N SER A 41 -22.26 -31.77 -20.23
CA SER A 41 -23.00 -32.76 -19.44
C SER A 41 -24.19 -32.13 -18.70
N SER A 42 -25.30 -32.83 -18.81
CA SER A 42 -26.65 -32.64 -18.27
C SER A 42 -26.77 -32.85 -16.76
N GLY A 43 -27.87 -32.35 -16.17
CA GLY A 43 -28.42 -32.83 -14.88
C GLY A 43 -28.93 -31.68 -14.01
N ASP A 44 -30.07 -31.08 -14.35
CA ASP A 44 -31.42 -31.38 -13.84
C ASP A 44 -31.79 -30.59 -12.57
N ALA A 45 -33.01 -30.07 -12.63
CA ALA A 45 -33.61 -29.22 -11.61
C ALA A 45 -34.10 -30.03 -10.40
N ASN A 46 -34.22 -29.35 -9.26
CA ASN A 46 -35.51 -29.05 -8.60
C ASN A 46 -35.40 -29.04 -7.06
N ALA A 47 -36.31 -28.26 -6.47
CA ALA A 47 -36.90 -28.36 -5.14
C ALA A 47 -36.30 -27.52 -3.98
N GLU A 48 -37.09 -26.49 -3.67
CA GLU A 48 -37.24 -25.80 -2.39
C GLU A 48 -37.46 -26.75 -1.20
N ASN A 49 -36.87 -26.41 -0.04
CA ASN A 49 -37.50 -26.40 1.30
C ASN A 49 -36.43 -25.85 2.28
N LYS A 50 -36.55 -24.67 2.88
CA LYS A 50 -37.40 -24.25 4.02
C LYS A 50 -37.33 -25.12 5.28
N ASP A 51 -37.01 -24.40 6.35
CA ASP A 51 -37.25 -24.62 7.77
C ASP A 51 -36.20 -25.38 8.62
N ASN A 52 -35.64 -24.58 9.53
CA ASN A 52 -35.67 -24.73 10.98
C ASN A 52 -34.49 -25.30 11.78
N GLU A 53 -34.30 -24.59 12.90
CA GLU A 53 -33.92 -25.05 14.24
C GLU A 53 -32.45 -25.19 14.67
N LYS A 54 -31.98 -24.06 15.20
CA LYS A 54 -31.31 -23.86 16.49
C LYS A 54 -31.59 -24.93 17.57
N VAL A 55 -30.56 -25.68 17.98
CA VAL A 55 -30.36 -26.29 19.33
C VAL A 55 -28.83 -26.50 19.48
N SER A 56 -28.07 -25.68 20.22
CA SER A 56 -27.75 -25.79 21.65
C SER A 56 -27.26 -27.19 22.08
N MET A 57 -25.95 -27.41 22.13
CA MET A 57 -25.36 -28.53 22.86
C MET A 57 -24.43 -28.00 23.96
N GLU A 58 -24.87 -28.27 25.18
CA GLU A 58 -24.19 -28.12 26.45
C GLU A 58 -23.60 -29.50 26.83
N ASN A 59 -22.40 -29.48 27.41
CA ASN A 59 -21.75 -30.50 28.26
C ASN A 59 -21.47 -31.89 27.68
N THR A 60 -20.27 -32.40 27.96
CA THR A 60 -20.05 -33.30 29.13
C THR A 60 -18.60 -33.76 29.16
N ASP A 61 -17.95 -33.50 30.30
CA ASP A 61 -16.71 -34.09 30.76
C ASP A 61 -16.81 -35.62 30.86
N GLY A 62 -15.74 -36.31 30.49
CA GLY A 62 -15.62 -37.76 30.60
C GLY A 62 -14.16 -38.18 30.71
N ASP A 63 -13.77 -38.40 31.94
CA ASP A 63 -12.47 -38.76 32.50
C ASP A 63 -12.07 -40.24 32.23
N GLU A 64 -10.77 -40.48 32.49
CA GLU A 64 -10.08 -41.73 32.86
C GLU A 64 -9.46 -42.67 31.80
N SER A 65 -8.12 -42.66 31.87
CA SER A 65 -7.19 -43.80 31.98
C SER A 65 -6.94 -44.72 30.78
N ALA A 66 -5.67 -44.77 30.32
CA ALA A 66 -4.69 -45.71 30.86
C ALA A 66 -3.35 -45.68 30.10
N GLU A 67 -2.32 -46.01 30.85
CA GLU A 67 -0.89 -46.14 30.60
C GLU A 67 -0.48 -46.92 29.33
N ASP A 68 0.58 -46.46 28.65
CA ASP A 68 1.59 -47.37 28.09
C ASP A 68 2.97 -46.69 28.04
N ALA A 69 3.98 -47.48 28.40
CA ALA A 69 5.36 -47.08 28.61
C ALA A 69 6.18 -47.21 27.31
N GLY A 70 7.05 -46.24 27.06
CA GLY A 70 8.06 -46.31 26.02
C GLY A 70 9.16 -45.30 26.30
N GLU A 71 10.24 -45.77 26.92
CA GLU A 71 11.53 -45.09 27.00
C GLU A 71 12.10 -44.96 25.58
N ASP A 72 12.45 -43.75 25.15
CA ASP A 72 13.58 -43.57 24.24
C ASP A 72 14.27 -42.24 24.54
N GLU A 73 15.55 -42.35 24.85
CA GLU A 73 16.46 -41.26 25.15
C GLU A 73 16.76 -40.48 23.87
N SER A 74 16.39 -39.21 23.82
CA SER A 74 17.13 -38.26 23.00
C SER A 74 17.37 -36.97 23.78
N GLU A 75 18.62 -36.84 24.21
CA GLU A 75 19.23 -35.59 24.61
C GLU A 75 19.12 -34.60 23.44
N GLY A 76 18.16 -33.68 23.54
CA GLY A 76 18.04 -32.50 22.71
C GLY A 76 17.88 -31.30 23.62
N GLU A 77 18.91 -30.45 23.65
CA GLU A 77 19.07 -29.31 24.54
C GLU A 77 17.80 -28.45 24.65
N VAL A 78 17.40 -28.25 25.91
CA VAL A 78 16.42 -27.25 26.34
C VAL A 78 17.02 -25.86 26.04
N PHE A 79 16.54 -25.18 25.00
CA PHE A 79 16.73 -23.74 24.90
C PHE A 79 15.56 -23.06 25.62
N GLU A 80 15.88 -22.56 26.82
CA GLU A 80 15.02 -21.71 27.62
C GLU A 80 14.49 -20.54 26.79
N ALA A 81 13.17 -20.40 26.79
CA ALA A 81 12.50 -19.16 26.45
C ALA A 81 13.01 -18.06 27.39
N SER A 82 13.93 -17.24 26.90
CA SER A 82 14.25 -15.97 27.54
C SER A 82 13.14 -14.99 27.16
N THR A 83 12.13 -14.93 28.03
CA THR A 83 11.21 -13.80 28.12
C THR A 83 12.05 -12.60 28.56
N GLU A 84 12.64 -11.91 27.59
CA GLU A 84 13.21 -10.61 27.82
C GLU A 84 12.05 -9.63 28.09
N LYS A 85 12.24 -8.84 29.14
CA LYS A 85 11.34 -7.79 29.59
C LYS A 85 10.98 -6.88 28.42
N GLU A 86 9.70 -6.57 28.30
CA GLU A 86 9.22 -5.34 27.69
C GLU A 86 9.81 -4.17 28.49
N GLU A 87 11.02 -3.76 28.12
CA GLU A 87 11.49 -2.40 28.39
C GLU A 87 10.86 -1.53 27.31
N ASP A 88 10.11 -0.52 27.75
CA ASP A 88 9.63 0.58 26.93
C ASP A 88 10.76 1.03 25.99
N GLN A 89 10.61 0.70 24.71
CA GLN A 89 11.47 1.25 23.67
C GLN A 89 11.13 2.73 23.57
N ASP A 90 11.79 3.53 24.41
CA ASP A 90 11.92 4.97 24.25
C ASP A 90 12.23 5.21 22.77
N ALA A 91 11.27 5.82 22.06
CA ALA A 91 11.39 6.16 20.65
C ALA A 91 12.65 6.99 20.46
N GLN A 92 13.73 6.33 20.03
CA GLN A 92 14.95 7.04 19.69
C GLN A 92 14.61 8.01 18.56
N PRO A 93 14.99 9.29 18.66
CA PRO A 93 14.73 10.24 17.59
C PRO A 93 15.46 9.76 16.34
N SER A 94 14.70 9.25 15.38
CA SER A 94 15.23 8.75 14.12
C SER A 94 15.72 9.94 13.28
N GLU A 95 16.91 9.77 12.70
CA GLU A 95 17.55 10.77 11.86
C GLU A 95 16.75 10.95 10.57
N ASN A 96 16.60 12.21 10.12
CA ASN A 96 15.97 12.50 8.84
C ASN A 96 16.94 12.11 7.72
N ILE A 97 16.60 11.08 6.95
CA ILE A 97 17.39 10.61 5.80
C ILE A 97 17.04 11.33 4.50
N LEU A 98 16.14 12.33 4.55
CA LEU A 98 15.88 13.20 3.43
C LEU A 98 16.80 14.43 3.51
N ASP A 99 17.77 14.52 2.59
CA ASP A 99 18.77 15.60 2.56
C ASP A 99 18.16 17.02 2.55
N GLU A 100 17.03 17.17 1.86
CA GLU A 100 16.30 18.42 1.73
C GLU A 100 14.84 18.14 1.35
N LYS A 101 13.98 19.12 1.62
CA LYS A 101 12.58 19.10 1.15
C LYS A 101 12.49 18.82 -0.34
N LYS A 102 11.65 17.85 -0.72
CA LYS A 102 11.37 17.52 -2.13
C LYS A 102 9.97 17.99 -2.50
N VAL A 103 9.84 18.56 -3.70
CA VAL A 103 8.58 19.09 -4.21
C VAL A 103 8.32 18.51 -5.59
N PHE A 104 7.16 17.89 -5.75
CA PHE A 104 6.65 17.35 -7.00
C PHE A 104 5.40 18.10 -7.40
N LYS A 105 5.22 18.28 -8.71
CA LYS A 105 4.09 19.00 -9.27
C LYS A 105 3.38 18.08 -10.25
N TYR A 106 2.07 17.99 -10.10
CA TYR A 106 1.19 17.14 -10.89
C TYR A 106 -0.01 17.97 -11.39
N ASP A 107 -0.63 17.51 -12.47
CA ASP A 107 -1.80 18.14 -13.11
C ASP A 107 -1.62 19.65 -13.33
N ASP A 108 -0.68 20.05 -14.19
CA ASP A 108 -0.37 21.45 -14.50
C ASP A 108 -0.06 22.35 -13.28
N ASN A 109 0.51 21.76 -12.22
CA ASN A 109 0.79 22.38 -10.92
C ASN A 109 -0.44 22.65 -10.06
N SER A 110 -1.61 22.09 -10.39
CA SER A 110 -2.80 22.11 -9.54
C SER A 110 -2.72 21.10 -8.40
N VAL A 111 -1.76 20.16 -8.44
CA VAL A 111 -1.44 19.31 -7.30
C VAL A 111 0.03 19.47 -6.96
N ILE A 112 0.31 19.81 -5.70
CA ILE A 112 1.68 20.00 -5.19
C ILE A 112 1.91 19.02 -4.05
N ILE A 113 2.88 18.12 -4.24
CA ILE A 113 3.30 17.15 -3.23
C ILE A 113 4.62 17.64 -2.66
N THR A 114 4.69 17.75 -1.34
CA THR A 114 5.91 18.11 -0.62
C THR A 114 6.28 16.99 0.33
N LEU A 115 7.53 16.52 0.27
CA LEU A 115 8.10 15.61 1.26
C LEU A 115 9.06 16.40 2.15
N ASP A 116 8.82 16.36 3.46
CA ASP A 116 9.54 17.13 4.48
C ASP A 116 10.58 16.28 5.20
N LYS A 117 10.24 15.02 5.50
CA LYS A 117 11.04 14.12 6.32
C LYS A 117 10.92 12.69 5.79
N ALA A 118 12.02 11.94 5.91
CA ALA A 118 12.06 10.49 5.77
C ALA A 118 12.85 9.91 6.95
N GLU A 119 12.39 8.84 7.56
CA GLU A 119 13.06 8.23 8.71
C GLU A 119 12.75 6.75 8.85
N PHE A 120 13.61 6.01 9.55
CA PHE A 120 13.33 4.65 9.95
C PHE A 120 12.77 4.61 11.36
N THR A 121 11.58 4.06 11.55
CA THR A 121 10.89 4.00 12.86
C THR A 121 10.12 2.70 13.05
N THR A 122 9.88 2.30 14.29
CA THR A 122 8.99 1.17 14.63
C THR A 122 7.53 1.61 14.81
N GLU A 123 7.31 2.90 15.06
CA GLU A 123 5.98 3.48 15.31
C GLU A 123 5.89 4.91 14.75
N PHE A 124 4.72 5.27 14.23
CA PHE A 124 4.39 6.66 13.89
C PHE A 124 2.89 6.90 14.07
N GLU A 125 2.54 8.16 14.28
CA GLU A 125 1.17 8.60 14.56
C GLU A 125 0.80 9.82 13.72
N SER A 126 -0.49 10.13 13.68
CA SER A 126 -0.98 11.39 13.12
C SER A 126 -0.64 12.55 14.06
N SER A 127 -0.57 13.76 13.51
CA SER A 127 0.00 14.94 14.19
C SER A 127 -0.64 15.29 15.55
N ASN A 128 -1.91 14.95 15.76
CA ASN A 128 -2.67 15.21 16.97
C ASN A 128 -3.35 13.92 17.48
N ALA A 129 -2.68 12.78 17.33
CA ALA A 129 -3.20 11.47 17.71
C ALA A 129 -3.76 11.43 19.15
N ASP A 130 -4.93 10.79 19.30
CA ASP A 130 -5.41 10.34 20.61
C ASP A 130 -4.75 8.98 20.91
N PRO A 131 -3.98 8.83 22.00
CA PRO A 131 -3.30 7.56 22.31
C PRO A 131 -4.28 6.39 22.51
N GLU A 132 -5.56 6.67 22.77
CA GLU A 132 -6.60 5.63 22.89
C GLU A 132 -7.24 5.28 21.54
N ASP A 133 -7.00 6.06 20.48
CA ASP A 133 -7.50 5.78 19.12
C ASP A 133 -6.50 4.97 18.31
N SER A 134 -6.76 3.66 18.20
CA SER A 134 -6.00 2.73 17.36
C SER A 134 -5.94 3.10 15.86
N MET A 135 -6.77 4.03 15.39
CA MET A 135 -6.74 4.51 14.00
C MET A 135 -5.74 5.65 13.79
N SER A 136 -5.19 6.21 14.87
CA SER A 136 -4.28 7.35 14.83
C SER A 136 -2.79 6.95 14.81
N ASN A 137 -2.48 5.69 15.10
CA ASN A 137 -1.10 5.18 15.13
C ASN A 137 -0.87 3.94 14.25
N ARG A 138 0.39 3.73 13.90
CA ARG A 138 0.89 2.55 13.18
C ARG A 138 2.12 2.04 13.90
N LYS A 139 2.15 0.75 14.24
CA LYS A 139 3.25 0.12 14.99
C LYS A 139 3.62 -1.24 14.40
N ILE A 140 4.92 -1.50 14.29
CA ILE A 140 5.47 -2.84 14.02
C ILE A 140 5.78 -3.49 15.36
N ILE A 141 5.27 -4.71 15.56
CA ILE A 141 5.53 -5.53 16.74
C ILE A 141 6.70 -6.50 16.49
N SER A 142 7.06 -6.73 15.22
CA SER A 142 8.12 -7.64 14.81
C SER A 142 9.52 -7.07 15.06
N ASP A 143 10.44 -7.93 15.54
CA ASP A 143 11.85 -7.58 15.68
C ASP A 143 12.65 -7.68 14.38
N SER A 144 12.07 -8.13 13.28
CA SER A 144 12.77 -8.26 11.99
C SER A 144 12.48 -7.13 11.01
N GLU A 145 11.51 -6.28 11.31
CA GLU A 145 10.98 -5.25 10.41
C GLU A 145 11.08 -3.85 11.02
N ILE A 146 11.01 -2.85 10.16
CA ILE A 146 11.00 -1.43 10.51
C ILE A 146 10.23 -0.67 9.42
N PHE A 147 9.57 0.44 9.76
CA PHE A 147 9.03 1.33 8.75
C PHE A 147 10.15 2.18 8.17
N LEU A 148 10.20 2.32 6.85
CA LEU A 148 10.62 3.59 6.26
C LEU A 148 9.38 4.48 6.23
N HIS A 149 9.36 5.54 7.03
CA HIS A 149 8.24 6.48 7.13
C HIS A 149 8.66 7.85 6.58
N MET A 150 7.80 8.43 5.76
CA MET A 150 7.95 9.78 5.24
C MET A 150 6.73 10.63 5.58
N THR A 151 6.96 11.90 5.90
CA THR A 151 5.89 12.88 6.13
C THR A 151 6.00 14.02 5.15
N GLY A 152 4.85 14.61 4.85
CA GLY A 152 4.74 15.66 3.86
C GLY A 152 3.36 16.28 3.81
N THR A 153 3.12 17.04 2.75
CA THR A 153 1.80 17.58 2.41
C THR A 153 1.44 17.33 0.96
N ILE A 154 0.14 17.23 0.69
CA ILE A 154 -0.41 17.32 -0.66
C ILE A 154 -1.43 18.45 -0.65
N SER A 155 -1.21 19.45 -1.51
CA SER A 155 -2.17 20.49 -1.84
C SER A 155 -2.84 20.14 -3.16
N ASN A 156 -4.17 20.19 -3.20
CA ASN A 156 -4.99 19.84 -4.35
C ASN A 156 -5.92 21.01 -4.70
N ASP A 157 -5.55 21.79 -5.72
CA ASP A 157 -6.32 22.91 -6.26
C ASP A 157 -7.24 22.50 -7.44
N THR A 158 -7.41 21.19 -7.68
CA THR A 158 -8.29 20.68 -8.74
C THR A 158 -9.77 20.65 -8.31
N THR A 159 -10.65 20.20 -9.20
CA THR A 159 -12.09 20.02 -8.91
C THR A 159 -12.43 18.67 -8.29
N ASP A 160 -11.51 17.71 -8.32
CA ASP A 160 -11.75 16.32 -7.94
C ASP A 160 -10.76 15.90 -6.84
N SER A 161 -11.10 14.88 -6.06
CA SER A 161 -10.15 14.31 -5.10
C SER A 161 -9.02 13.59 -5.84
N VAL A 162 -7.80 13.72 -5.32
CA VAL A 162 -6.60 13.10 -5.90
C VAL A 162 -6.15 11.96 -5.00
N SER A 163 -6.14 10.75 -5.55
CA SER A 163 -5.59 9.56 -4.89
C SER A 163 -4.07 9.52 -5.03
N PHE A 164 -3.39 8.96 -4.03
CA PHE A 164 -1.93 8.86 -4.00
C PHE A 164 -1.40 7.50 -3.49
N ASP A 165 -2.25 6.47 -3.51
CA ASP A 165 -1.93 5.08 -3.16
C ASP A 165 -2.80 4.12 -3.97
N GLY A 166 -2.26 2.96 -4.32
CA GLY A 166 -2.93 1.87 -5.00
C GLY A 166 -2.74 1.85 -6.53
N PRO A 167 -2.99 0.69 -7.17
CA PRO A 167 -2.56 0.40 -8.55
C PRO A 167 -3.21 1.27 -9.64
N LEU A 168 -4.30 1.97 -9.32
CA LEU A 168 -5.01 2.88 -10.22
C LEU A 168 -4.82 4.35 -9.85
N SER A 169 -4.03 4.63 -8.82
CA SER A 169 -3.71 5.98 -8.41
C SER A 169 -2.85 6.66 -9.47
N PRO A 170 -3.07 7.94 -9.79
CA PRO A 170 -2.20 8.69 -10.69
C PRO A 170 -0.80 8.91 -10.08
N ILE A 171 -0.72 8.91 -8.74
CA ILE A 171 0.50 9.12 -7.97
C ILE A 171 0.80 7.85 -7.17
N ASN A 172 2.00 7.28 -7.32
CA ASN A 172 2.46 6.10 -6.59
C ASN A 172 3.90 6.29 -6.10
N PHE A 173 4.21 5.65 -4.97
CA PHE A 173 5.52 5.69 -4.35
C PHE A 173 6.07 4.26 -4.24
N TYR A 174 7.31 4.07 -4.65
CA TYR A 174 8.02 2.81 -4.57
C TYR A 174 9.40 3.04 -3.98
N LEU A 175 9.93 2.02 -3.31
CA LEU A 175 11.26 2.06 -2.75
C LEU A 175 12.13 1.01 -3.40
N THR A 176 13.30 1.40 -3.91
CA THR A 176 14.31 0.48 -4.40
C THR A 176 15.52 0.50 -3.47
N TYR A 177 15.87 -0.66 -2.93
CA TYR A 177 17.06 -0.89 -2.13
C TYR A 177 18.08 -1.69 -2.94
N ASP A 178 19.34 -1.27 -2.86
CA ASP A 178 20.52 -1.86 -3.53
C ASP A 178 20.38 -2.11 -5.04
N GLY A 179 19.43 -1.41 -5.67
CA GLY A 179 19.09 -1.51 -7.10
C GLY A 179 18.41 -2.82 -7.49
N LYS A 180 17.93 -3.62 -6.53
CA LYS A 180 17.36 -4.96 -6.81
C LYS A 180 16.09 -5.28 -6.04
N HIS A 181 15.98 -4.78 -4.82
CA HIS A 181 14.84 -5.10 -3.95
C HIS A 181 13.86 -3.94 -4.01
N GLU A 182 12.64 -4.23 -4.45
CA GLU A 182 11.56 -3.26 -4.57
C GLU A 182 10.55 -3.48 -3.45
N PHE A 183 10.05 -2.38 -2.89
CA PHE A 183 8.99 -2.37 -1.89
C PHE A 183 7.91 -1.38 -2.31
N ASP A 184 6.67 -1.82 -2.25
CA ASP A 184 5.51 -0.94 -2.39
C ASP A 184 5.40 -0.05 -1.15
N MET A 185 5.07 1.23 -1.37
CA MET A 185 4.76 2.15 -0.29
C MET A 185 3.27 2.37 -0.19
N TYR A 186 2.76 2.41 1.04
CA TYR A 186 1.40 2.78 1.36
C TYR A 186 1.33 4.28 1.67
N GLY A 187 0.16 4.87 1.41
CA GLY A 187 -0.11 6.27 1.72
C GLY A 187 -1.25 6.40 2.72
N ALA A 188 -1.16 7.39 3.62
CA ALA A 188 -2.27 7.82 4.47
C ALA A 188 -2.32 9.35 4.51
N ALA A 189 -3.52 9.93 4.47
CA ALA A 189 -3.74 11.35 4.75
C ALA A 189 -4.27 11.49 6.17
N GLU A 190 -3.90 12.55 6.87
CA GLU A 190 -4.53 12.92 8.12
C GLU A 190 -5.94 13.51 7.88
N MET A 191 -6.86 13.28 8.81
CA MET A 191 -8.15 13.95 8.90
C MET A 191 -8.45 14.42 10.31
N ASP A 192 -9.59 15.08 10.50
CA ASP A 192 -10.05 15.60 11.80
C ASP A 192 -8.96 16.41 12.50
N GLU A 193 -8.36 17.35 11.76
CA GLU A 193 -7.27 18.21 12.22
C GLU A 193 -6.00 17.45 12.67
N GLY A 194 -5.79 16.22 12.19
CA GLY A 194 -4.61 15.42 12.53
C GLY A 194 -4.85 14.39 13.63
N ASN A 195 -6.10 14.20 14.07
CA ASN A 195 -6.42 13.24 15.13
C ASN A 195 -6.37 11.78 14.65
N THR A 196 -6.63 11.54 13.36
CA THR A 196 -6.69 10.17 12.82
C THR A 196 -6.29 10.12 11.34
N PHE A 197 -6.04 8.92 10.82
CA PHE A 197 -5.78 8.71 9.40
C PHE A 197 -7.08 8.46 8.61
N LYS A 198 -7.18 9.05 7.41
CA LYS A 198 -8.23 8.75 6.44
C LYS A 198 -8.15 7.27 6.03
N THR A 199 -9.32 6.65 5.88
CA THR A 199 -9.42 5.28 5.35
C THR A 199 -8.98 5.18 3.89
N LEU A 200 -9.17 6.25 3.11
CA LEU A 200 -8.75 6.34 1.72
C LEU A 200 -7.60 7.33 1.58
N SER A 201 -6.58 6.93 0.84
CA SER A 201 -5.36 7.71 0.58
C SER A 201 -5.62 8.73 -0.52
N ASN A 202 -6.42 9.75 -0.20
CA ASN A 202 -6.75 10.84 -1.11
C ASN A 202 -6.76 12.21 -0.40
N VAL A 203 -6.56 13.25 -1.20
CA VAL A 203 -6.74 14.64 -0.81
C VAL A 203 -7.91 15.23 -1.58
N ASP A 204 -8.86 15.81 -0.85
CA ASP A 204 -10.07 16.36 -1.44
C ASP A 204 -9.79 17.64 -2.24
N ALA A 205 -10.67 17.94 -3.19
CA ALA A 205 -10.58 19.12 -4.01
C ALA A 205 -10.53 20.42 -3.16
N LEU A 206 -9.67 21.35 -3.56
CA LEU A 206 -9.44 22.63 -2.89
C LEU A 206 -9.00 22.52 -1.42
N THR A 207 -8.27 21.46 -1.08
CA THR A 207 -7.74 21.25 0.27
C THR A 207 -6.24 20.96 0.25
N GLU A 208 -5.62 21.14 1.41
CA GLU A 208 -4.29 20.63 1.70
C GLU A 208 -4.41 19.63 2.85
N SER A 209 -3.68 18.51 2.75
CA SER A 209 -3.63 17.50 3.81
C SER A 209 -2.19 17.13 4.11
N LYS A 210 -1.91 16.90 5.39
CA LYS A 210 -0.69 16.19 5.80
C LYS A 210 -0.80 14.74 5.38
N VAL A 211 0.30 14.20 4.87
CA VAL A 211 0.35 12.84 4.35
C VAL A 211 1.54 12.08 4.92
N HIS A 212 1.36 10.77 5.02
CA HIS A 212 2.32 9.80 5.49
C HIS A 212 2.49 8.76 4.41
N PHE A 213 3.73 8.54 3.98
CA PHE A 213 4.08 7.44 3.08
C PHE A 213 4.96 6.46 3.83
N TYR A 214 4.68 5.17 3.74
CA TYR A 214 5.46 4.20 4.49
C TYR A 214 5.56 2.84 3.82
N ALA A 215 6.68 2.17 4.06
CA ALA A 215 6.88 0.77 3.69
C ALA A 215 7.41 0.01 4.90
N GLN A 216 6.90 -1.20 5.12
CA GLN A 216 7.52 -2.15 6.04
C GLN A 216 8.68 -2.82 5.31
N VAL A 217 9.89 -2.66 5.85
CA VAL A 217 11.11 -3.21 5.27
C VAL A 217 11.87 -4.04 6.30
N PRO A 218 12.68 -5.03 5.89
CA PRO A 218 13.55 -5.74 6.80
C PRO A 218 14.53 -4.77 7.50
N LYS A 219 14.78 -4.96 8.80
CA LYS A 219 15.75 -4.14 9.58
C LYS A 219 17.13 -3.96 8.92
N PRO A 220 17.70 -4.96 8.20
CA PRO A 220 18.96 -4.74 7.48
C PRO A 220 18.94 -3.60 6.45
N VAL A 221 17.78 -3.17 5.95
CA VAL A 221 17.65 -2.01 5.05
C VAL A 221 18.06 -0.71 5.75
N SER A 222 17.71 -0.54 7.03
CA SER A 222 18.07 0.66 7.81
C SER A 222 19.51 0.62 8.34
N GLN A 223 20.10 -0.57 8.47
CA GLN A 223 21.38 -0.79 9.17
C GLN A 223 22.63 -0.84 8.26
N THR A 224 22.48 -0.74 6.95
CA THR A 224 23.60 -0.79 6.00
C THR A 224 23.72 0.52 5.24
N ASP A 225 24.85 0.82 4.61
CA ASP A 225 25.01 2.02 3.78
C ASP A 225 24.68 1.77 2.29
N LYS A 226 23.89 0.74 1.98
CA LYS A 226 23.55 0.45 0.59
C LYS A 226 22.59 1.52 0.04
N PRO A 227 22.63 1.77 -1.29
CA PRO A 227 21.77 2.75 -1.93
C PRO A 227 20.30 2.50 -1.66
N LEU A 228 19.57 3.57 -1.38
CA LEU A 228 18.13 3.56 -1.14
C LEU A 228 17.51 4.70 -1.95
N VAL A 229 16.62 4.36 -2.87
CA VAL A 229 16.03 5.30 -3.81
C VAL A 229 14.52 5.24 -3.70
N LEU A 230 13.91 6.40 -3.45
CA LEU A 230 12.47 6.60 -3.60
C LEU A 230 12.15 6.87 -5.07
N GLN A 231 11.22 6.11 -5.62
CA GLN A 231 10.65 6.36 -6.94
C GLN A 231 9.24 6.92 -6.78
N VAL A 232 9.02 8.12 -7.30
CA VAL A 232 7.70 8.75 -7.34
C VAL A 232 7.19 8.69 -8.76
N LYS A 233 6.13 7.93 -8.99
CA LYS A 233 5.50 7.78 -10.30
C LYS A 233 4.27 8.66 -10.36
N MET A 234 4.20 9.54 -11.35
CA MET A 234 3.07 10.41 -11.63
C MET A 234 2.72 10.30 -13.11
N ASP A 235 1.60 9.66 -13.43
CA ASP A 235 1.23 9.26 -14.80
C ASP A 235 2.37 8.48 -15.53
N GLU A 236 2.92 9.08 -16.60
CA GLU A 236 4.00 8.53 -17.43
C GLU A 236 5.40 8.98 -16.95
N GLU A 237 5.47 9.84 -15.93
CA GLU A 237 6.72 10.35 -15.39
C GLU A 237 7.14 9.58 -14.13
N THR A 238 8.44 9.38 -13.97
CA THR A 238 9.03 8.76 -12.78
C THR A 238 10.21 9.60 -12.32
N PHE A 239 10.19 9.96 -11.04
CA PHE A 239 11.21 10.75 -10.38
C PHE A 239 11.97 9.87 -9.41
N GLU A 240 13.29 9.95 -9.43
CA GLU A 240 14.14 9.24 -8.47
C GLU A 240 14.69 10.22 -7.44
N VAL A 241 14.47 9.90 -6.17
CA VAL A 241 15.03 10.63 -5.03
C VAL A 241 15.94 9.69 -4.25
N PRO A 242 17.26 9.86 -4.35
CA PRO A 242 18.20 9.19 -3.46
C PRO A 242 17.90 9.60 -2.02
N LEU A 243 17.69 8.62 -1.15
CA LEU A 243 17.59 8.78 0.31
C LEU A 243 18.91 8.42 0.98
N ARG A 244 19.72 7.60 0.32
CA ARG A 244 21.10 7.22 0.69
C ARG A 244 21.83 6.64 -0.51
#